data_AF-A0A6A6CHF9-F1
#
_entry.id   AF-A0A6A6CHF9-F1
#
_cell.length_a   1.000
_cell.length_b   1.000
_cell.length_c   1.000
_cell.angle_alpha   90.00
_cell.angle_beta   90.00
_cell.angle_gamma   90.00
#
_symmetry.space_group_name_H-M   'P 1'
#
loop_
_entity.id
_entity.type
_entity.pdbx_description
1 polymer ?
#
loop_
_entity_poly.entity_id
_entity_poly.type
_entity_poly.pdbx_seq_one_letter_code
_entity_poly.pdbx_strand_id
1 'polypeptide(L)'
;MSRSTPESDVRPSYSTIPLTVKFVKIHAAARPAEHAMPLFLYWNPNVQPINEAFQKGLSSSPWANALTYTAHEAHEYFTRPGYDELENGWSITENGTLMIAVRSEIPQVTGQAYDWWFSWHSVETARYKLWNPVSHQYSWREPQSRNWTGLSYQDRYINTTSYVDEYVGSNAAKLSIGFIEPESVGFDQSRWPELNIETIVVGQVLIGNYTETAWDRESYSMHQVRRMPNGYRELRSRFWIAKSNHGSAQLGHDLAVHCNIEMTRK
;
A
#
# COMPACT_ATOMS: atom_id res chain seq x y z
N MET A 1 -24.81 -50.44 -42.91
CA MET A 1 -25.28 -49.88 -41.63
C MET A 1 -24.08 -49.75 -40.71
N SER A 2 -23.53 -48.54 -40.60
CA SER A 2 -22.45 -48.21 -39.67
C SER A 2 -22.90 -46.94 -38.95
N ARG A 3 -23.20 -47.05 -37.65
CA ARG A 3 -23.63 -45.92 -36.81
C ARG A 3 -22.37 -45.25 -36.27
N SER A 4 -22.15 -43.99 -36.65
CA SER A 4 -21.17 -43.10 -36.01
C SER A 4 -21.71 -42.65 -34.65
N THR A 5 -21.02 -43.01 -33.57
CA THR A 5 -21.20 -42.45 -32.24
C THR A 5 -20.67 -41.00 -32.19
N PRO A 6 -21.29 -40.07 -31.43
CA PRO A 6 -20.79 -38.71 -31.29
C PRO A 6 -19.59 -38.68 -30.32
N GLU A 7 -18.54 -37.96 -30.69
CA GLU A 7 -17.42 -37.64 -29.81
C GLU A 7 -17.90 -36.87 -28.58
N SER A 8 -17.55 -37.38 -27.41
CA SER A 8 -17.82 -36.74 -26.12
C SER A 8 -16.94 -35.50 -25.95
N ASP A 9 -17.60 -34.38 -25.70
CA ASP A 9 -17.04 -33.07 -25.37
C ASP A 9 -16.31 -33.11 -24.02
N VAL A 10 -14.98 -33.32 -24.05
CA VAL A 10 -14.13 -33.30 -22.86
C VAL A 10 -13.68 -31.86 -22.61
N ARG A 11 -14.42 -31.16 -21.74
CA ARG A 11 -13.94 -29.89 -21.16
C ARG A 11 -12.73 -30.17 -20.27
N PRO A 12 -11.64 -29.39 -20.35
CA PRO A 12 -10.54 -29.54 -19.43
C PRO A 12 -10.99 -29.17 -18.01
N SER A 13 -10.90 -30.14 -17.10
CA SER A 13 -11.01 -29.93 -15.67
C SER A 13 -9.87 -29.02 -15.23
N TYR A 14 -10.16 -27.76 -14.90
CA TYR A 14 -9.22 -26.88 -14.22
C TYR A 14 -8.95 -27.48 -12.83
N SER A 15 -7.79 -28.12 -12.68
CA SER A 15 -7.32 -28.48 -11.36
C SER A 15 -7.05 -27.19 -10.59
N THR A 16 -7.73 -27.03 -9.46
CA THR A 16 -7.39 -26.02 -8.46
C THR A 16 -6.01 -26.36 -7.92
N ILE A 17 -4.96 -25.78 -8.49
CA ILE A 17 -3.64 -25.77 -7.89
C ILE A 17 -3.78 -24.96 -6.59
N PRO A 18 -3.55 -25.54 -5.41
CA PRO A 18 -3.49 -24.75 -4.20
C PRO A 18 -2.32 -23.77 -4.36
N LEU A 19 -2.61 -22.47 -4.30
CA LEU A 19 -1.59 -21.44 -4.14
C LEU A 19 -0.97 -21.63 -2.75
N THR A 20 0.00 -22.54 -2.66
CA THR A 20 0.90 -22.59 -1.52
C THR A 20 1.78 -21.36 -1.63
N VAL A 21 1.37 -20.28 -0.98
CA VAL A 21 2.21 -19.10 -0.77
C VAL A 21 3.45 -19.58 -0.02
N LYS A 22 4.54 -19.83 -0.76
CA LYS A 22 5.85 -20.03 -0.15
C LYS A 22 6.26 -18.66 0.37
N PHE A 23 5.93 -18.39 1.63
CA PHE A 23 6.61 -17.37 2.40
C PHE A 23 8.09 -17.73 2.41
N VAL A 24 8.89 -17.06 1.58
CA VAL A 24 10.31 -16.94 1.87
C VAL A 24 10.35 -16.29 3.25
N LYS A 25 11.01 -16.93 4.22
CA LYS A 25 11.19 -16.37 5.56
C LYS A 25 12.02 -15.10 5.44
N ILE A 26 11.35 -13.96 5.26
CA ILE A 26 11.96 -12.64 5.39
C ILE A 26 11.95 -12.35 6.88
N HIS A 27 13.03 -12.70 7.58
CA HIS A 27 13.17 -12.33 8.99
C HIS A 27 14.04 -11.08 9.06
N ALA A 28 13.40 -9.92 8.94
CA ALA A 28 13.93 -8.72 9.57
C ALA A 28 13.93 -8.96 11.09
N ALA A 29 15.08 -9.25 11.68
CA ALA A 29 15.16 -9.37 13.13
C ALA A 29 15.18 -7.97 13.78
N ALA A 30 14.60 -7.87 14.98
CA ALA A 30 14.92 -6.75 15.86
C ALA A 30 16.43 -6.78 16.14
N ARG A 31 17.08 -5.61 16.11
CA ARG A 31 18.49 -5.48 16.45
C ARG A 31 18.65 -5.61 17.96
N PRO A 32 19.79 -6.11 18.49
CA PRO A 32 20.02 -6.24 19.94
C PRO A 32 19.67 -4.99 20.76
N ALA A 33 20.03 -3.80 20.27
CA ALA A 33 19.72 -2.53 20.94
C ALA A 33 18.21 -2.19 20.98
N GLU A 34 17.43 -2.70 20.01
CA GLU A 34 15.98 -2.47 19.94
C GLU A 34 15.24 -3.26 21.03
N HIS A 35 15.76 -4.41 21.47
CA HIS A 35 15.15 -5.22 22.54
C HIS A 35 15.09 -4.50 23.89
N ALA A 36 15.99 -3.54 24.13
CA ALA A 36 16.03 -2.77 25.36
C ALA A 36 15.13 -1.51 25.31
N MET A 37 14.54 -1.20 24.16
CA MET A 37 13.70 0.00 24.00
C MET A 37 12.30 -0.25 24.59
N PRO A 38 11.67 0.76 25.23
CA PRO A 38 10.27 0.65 25.68
C PRO A 38 9.30 0.28 24.54
N LEU A 39 9.62 0.69 23.31
CA LEU A 39 8.85 0.39 22.11
C LEU A 39 8.83 -1.10 21.74
N PHE A 40 9.78 -1.89 22.23
CA PHE A 40 9.84 -3.32 21.95
C PHE A 40 8.60 -4.08 22.47
N LEU A 41 7.88 -3.53 23.44
CA LEU A 41 6.58 -4.07 23.90
C LEU A 41 5.55 -4.18 22.77
N TYR A 42 5.68 -3.36 21.72
CA TYR A 42 4.83 -3.37 20.54
C TYR A 42 5.42 -4.18 19.37
N TRP A 43 6.58 -4.82 19.56
CA TRP A 43 7.17 -5.68 18.53
C TRP A 43 6.44 -7.02 18.44
N ASN A 44 5.89 -7.32 17.27
CA ASN A 44 5.20 -8.58 17.01
C ASN A 44 5.47 -9.05 15.57
N PRO A 45 6.37 -10.03 15.36
CA PRO A 45 6.71 -10.52 14.03
C PRO A 45 5.68 -11.51 13.45
N ASN A 46 4.60 -11.81 14.18
CA ASN A 46 3.57 -12.73 13.73
C ASN A 46 2.64 -12.03 12.73
N VAL A 47 2.86 -12.32 11.44
CA VAL A 47 1.99 -11.87 10.36
C VAL A 47 0.67 -12.64 10.39
N GLN A 48 -0.44 -11.91 10.37
CA GLN A 48 -1.77 -12.51 10.30
C GLN A 48 -2.04 -13.10 8.91
N PRO A 49 -2.86 -14.15 8.79
CA PRO A 49 -3.29 -14.63 7.50
C PRO A 49 -3.99 -13.53 6.70
N ILE A 50 -3.62 -13.43 5.42
CA ILE A 50 -4.26 -12.53 4.47
C ILE A 50 -5.74 -12.92 4.31
N ASN A 51 -6.65 -11.95 4.31
CA ASN A 51 -8.08 -12.24 4.18
C ASN A 51 -8.48 -12.74 2.77
N GLU A 52 -9.60 -13.47 2.69
CA GLU A 52 -10.07 -14.10 1.45
C GLU A 52 -10.36 -13.10 0.33
N ALA A 53 -10.94 -11.94 0.65
CA ALA A 53 -11.26 -10.92 -0.35
C ALA A 53 -10.00 -10.40 -1.06
N PHE A 54 -8.93 -10.16 -0.29
CA PHE A 54 -7.64 -9.76 -0.85
C PHE A 54 -7.01 -10.90 -1.67
N GLN A 55 -7.02 -12.15 -1.17
CA GLN A 55 -6.48 -13.30 -1.91
C GLN A 55 -7.18 -13.49 -3.26
N LYS A 56 -8.51 -13.36 -3.30
CA LYS A 56 -9.30 -13.44 -4.54
C LYS A 56 -8.94 -12.33 -5.52
N GLY A 57 -8.82 -11.08 -5.04
CA GLY A 57 -8.42 -9.96 -5.87
C GLY A 57 -7.02 -10.11 -6.45
N LEU A 58 -6.08 -10.55 -5.62
CA LEU A 58 -4.70 -10.77 -6.02
C LEU A 58 -4.54 -11.93 -7.01
N SER A 59 -5.22 -13.05 -6.79
CA SER A 59 -5.21 -14.20 -7.72
C SER A 59 -5.90 -13.92 -9.06
N SER A 60 -6.77 -12.90 -9.12
CA SER A 60 -7.38 -12.41 -10.35
C SER A 60 -6.51 -11.41 -11.11
N SER A 61 -5.32 -11.09 -10.59
CA SER A 61 -4.40 -10.12 -11.20
C SER A 61 -3.49 -10.79 -12.26
N PRO A 62 -3.09 -10.08 -13.33
CA PRO A 62 -3.48 -8.70 -13.63
C PRO A 62 -4.96 -8.59 -14.02
N TRP A 63 -5.64 -7.61 -13.47
CA TRP A 63 -7.00 -7.25 -13.87
C TRP A 63 -6.99 -6.56 -15.24
N ALA A 64 -8.14 -6.45 -15.89
CA ALA A 64 -8.28 -5.75 -17.17
C ALA A 64 -7.80 -4.29 -17.05
N ASN A 65 -7.03 -3.82 -18.04
CA ASN A 65 -6.49 -2.45 -18.04
C ASN A 65 -7.59 -1.37 -18.03
N ALA A 66 -8.79 -1.69 -18.54
CA ALA A 66 -9.95 -0.79 -18.54
C ALA A 66 -10.42 -0.38 -17.13
N LEU A 67 -9.99 -1.10 -16.09
CA LEU A 67 -10.27 -0.77 -14.69
C LEU A 67 -9.24 0.19 -14.09
N THR A 68 -8.18 0.53 -14.83
CA THR A 68 -7.12 1.41 -14.36
C THR A 68 -7.44 2.87 -14.60
N TYR A 69 -6.81 3.73 -13.80
CA TYR A 69 -6.80 5.18 -13.90
C TYR A 69 -5.45 5.69 -13.43
N THR A 70 -5.13 6.95 -13.69
CA THR A 70 -3.86 7.57 -13.29
C THR A 70 -3.93 8.14 -11.86
N ALA A 71 -2.76 8.42 -11.27
CA ALA A 71 -2.69 9.09 -9.97
C ALA A 71 -3.39 10.46 -9.97
N HIS A 72 -3.38 11.18 -11.09
CA HIS A 72 -4.03 12.50 -11.21
C HIS A 72 -5.55 12.41 -11.35
N GLU A 73 -6.08 11.26 -11.76
CA GLU A 73 -7.52 10.98 -11.79
C GLU A 73 -8.02 10.39 -10.46
N ALA A 74 -7.10 10.03 -9.54
CA ALA A 74 -7.43 9.30 -8.33
C ALA A 74 -8.46 10.00 -7.44
N HIS A 75 -8.46 11.35 -7.43
CA HIS A 75 -9.41 12.15 -6.68
C HIS A 75 -10.87 11.84 -7.05
N GLU A 76 -11.17 11.48 -8.31
CA GLU A 76 -12.51 11.07 -8.71
C GLU A 76 -12.90 9.70 -8.15
N TYR A 77 -11.96 8.75 -8.14
CA TYR A 77 -12.23 7.37 -7.72
C TYR A 77 -12.31 7.21 -6.20
N PHE A 78 -11.45 7.93 -5.48
CA PHE A 78 -11.48 7.94 -4.02
C PHE A 78 -12.72 8.60 -3.43
N THR A 79 -13.38 9.48 -4.19
CA THR A 79 -14.58 10.22 -3.73
C THR A 79 -15.90 9.59 -4.20
N ARG A 80 -15.86 8.55 -5.05
CA ARG A 80 -17.06 7.80 -5.46
C ARG A 80 -17.66 7.03 -4.27
N PRO A 81 -18.99 6.95 -4.19
CA PRO A 81 -19.65 6.09 -3.21
C PRO A 81 -19.40 4.62 -3.52
N GLY A 82 -19.38 3.78 -2.49
CA GLY A 82 -19.21 2.34 -2.65
C GLY A 82 -17.76 1.92 -2.93
N TYR A 83 -17.59 0.94 -3.81
CA TYR A 83 -16.31 0.31 -4.12
C TYR A 83 -16.15 0.23 -5.64
N ASP A 84 -14.92 0.39 -6.11
CA ASP A 84 -14.56 0.09 -7.49
C ASP A 84 -14.51 -1.44 -7.71
N GLU A 85 -14.48 -1.89 -8.96
CA GLU A 85 -14.28 -3.32 -9.25
C GLU A 85 -12.90 -3.81 -8.78
N LEU A 86 -11.88 -2.96 -8.91
CA LEU A 86 -10.51 -3.22 -8.47
C LEU A 86 -10.25 -2.55 -7.10
N GLU A 87 -10.68 -3.20 -6.02
CA GLU A 87 -10.29 -2.82 -4.65
C GLU A 87 -9.12 -3.64 -4.09
N ASN A 88 -8.85 -4.82 -4.67
CA ASN A 88 -7.74 -5.68 -4.29
C ASN A 88 -7.11 -6.31 -5.53
N GLY A 89 -5.79 -6.17 -5.68
CA GLY A 89 -5.04 -6.72 -6.80
C GLY A 89 -4.27 -5.64 -7.55
N TRP A 90 -3.86 -5.93 -8.77
CA TRP A 90 -3.11 -5.01 -9.61
C TRP A 90 -3.45 -5.18 -11.08
N SER A 91 -3.13 -4.18 -11.87
CA SER A 91 -3.21 -4.18 -13.33
C SER A 91 -2.09 -3.32 -13.91
N ILE A 92 -1.91 -3.40 -15.22
CA ILE A 92 -0.98 -2.57 -15.97
C ILE A 92 -1.81 -1.69 -16.90
N THR A 93 -1.65 -0.38 -16.75
CA THR A 93 -2.25 0.64 -17.61
C THR A 93 -1.69 0.57 -19.05
N GLU A 94 -2.31 1.26 -20.00
CA GLU A 94 -1.85 1.26 -21.41
C GLU A 94 -0.42 1.80 -21.59
N ASN A 95 0.02 2.74 -20.77
CA ASN A 95 1.38 3.29 -20.81
C ASN A 95 2.41 2.41 -20.05
N GLY A 96 1.96 1.32 -19.43
CA GLY A 96 2.81 0.39 -18.70
C GLY A 96 2.98 0.70 -17.22
N THR A 97 2.35 1.74 -16.67
CA THR A 97 2.31 2.00 -15.23
C THR A 97 1.55 0.89 -14.51
N LEU A 98 2.14 0.36 -13.43
CA LEU A 98 1.45 -0.56 -12.53
C LEU A 98 0.48 0.23 -11.66
N MET A 99 -0.80 -0.13 -11.70
CA MET A 99 -1.79 0.33 -10.75
C MET A 99 -2.12 -0.80 -9.78
N ILE A 100 -1.99 -0.54 -8.48
CA ILE A 100 -2.18 -1.52 -7.42
C ILE A 100 -3.27 -1.01 -6.48
N ALA A 101 -4.19 -1.87 -6.09
CA ALA A 101 -5.26 -1.58 -5.14
C ALA A 101 -5.20 -2.56 -3.97
N VAL A 102 -5.28 -2.03 -2.76
CA VAL A 102 -5.35 -2.82 -1.53
C VAL A 102 -6.41 -2.22 -0.63
N ARG A 103 -7.38 -3.02 -0.21
CA ARG A 103 -8.35 -2.65 0.82
C ARG A 103 -8.07 -3.42 2.10
N SER A 104 -7.91 -2.69 3.20
CA SER A 104 -7.62 -3.24 4.52
C SER A 104 -8.65 -2.78 5.55
N GLU A 105 -9.01 -3.66 6.47
CA GLU A 105 -9.87 -3.31 7.61
C GLU A 105 -9.02 -2.72 8.74
N ILE A 106 -9.33 -1.50 9.14
CA ILE A 106 -8.63 -0.78 10.22
C ILE A 106 -9.65 -0.24 11.23
N PRO A 107 -10.50 -1.09 11.82
CA PRO A 107 -11.80 -0.71 12.37
C PRO A 107 -11.74 0.37 13.46
N GLN A 108 -10.62 0.47 14.17
CA GLN A 108 -10.42 1.39 15.30
C GLN A 108 -9.42 2.52 15.01
N VAL A 109 -8.86 2.59 13.80
CA VAL A 109 -7.88 3.61 13.42
C VAL A 109 -8.61 4.79 12.78
N THR A 110 -8.64 5.93 13.47
CA THR A 110 -9.19 7.18 12.92
C THR A 110 -8.20 7.83 11.96
N GLY A 111 -8.67 8.74 11.12
CA GLY A 111 -7.79 9.55 10.26
C GLY A 111 -6.73 10.31 11.06
N GLN A 112 -7.11 10.91 12.19
CA GLN A 112 -6.17 11.58 13.09
C GLN A 112 -5.08 10.64 13.65
N ALA A 113 -5.44 9.40 14.00
CA ALA A 113 -4.47 8.41 14.46
C ALA A 113 -3.53 7.97 13.33
N TYR A 114 -4.05 7.89 12.11
CA TYR A 114 -3.26 7.58 10.92
C TYR A 114 -2.28 8.71 10.58
N ASP A 115 -2.72 9.97 10.60
CA ASP A 115 -1.83 11.12 10.43
C ASP A 115 -0.77 11.22 11.54
N TRP A 116 -1.16 10.94 12.79
CA TRP A 116 -0.21 10.86 13.90
C TRP A 116 0.86 9.81 13.62
N TRP A 117 0.47 8.63 13.14
CA TRP A 117 1.39 7.55 12.82
C TRP A 117 2.43 8.01 11.79
N PHE A 118 2.02 8.59 10.66
CA PHE A 118 2.92 9.10 9.61
C PHE A 118 3.87 10.20 10.11
N SER A 119 3.40 11.04 11.04
CA SER A 119 4.26 12.03 11.70
C SER A 119 5.29 11.40 12.65
N TRP A 120 4.96 10.27 13.27
CA TRP A 120 5.71 9.68 14.38
C TRP A 120 6.67 8.57 13.97
N HIS A 121 6.34 7.72 13.00
CA HIS A 121 7.15 6.56 12.64
C HIS A 121 8.39 6.93 11.81
N SER A 122 8.33 8.02 11.03
CA SER A 122 9.34 8.39 10.04
C SER A 122 10.65 8.94 10.64
N VAL A 123 10.65 9.33 11.92
CA VAL A 123 11.81 9.97 12.58
C VAL A 123 12.81 8.98 13.19
N GLU A 124 12.45 7.71 13.33
CA GLU A 124 13.28 6.73 14.01
C GLU A 124 13.03 5.33 13.44
N THR A 125 14.10 4.68 12.98
CA THR A 125 14.01 3.33 12.38
C THR A 125 13.29 2.32 13.29
N ALA A 126 13.53 2.34 14.61
CA ALA A 126 12.88 1.40 15.53
C ALA A 126 11.34 1.49 15.47
N ARG A 127 10.79 2.70 15.24
CA ARG A 127 9.35 2.93 15.08
C ARG A 127 8.85 2.43 13.74
N TYR A 128 9.58 2.71 12.67
CA TYR A 128 9.24 2.21 11.33
C TYR A 128 9.15 0.68 11.30
N LYS A 129 10.09 0.00 11.98
CA LYS A 129 10.10 -1.45 12.04
C LYS A 129 8.91 -2.04 12.81
N LEU A 130 8.25 -1.28 13.69
CA LEU A 130 7.00 -1.73 14.30
C LEU A 130 5.90 -1.90 13.26
N TRP A 131 5.89 -1.13 12.18
CA TRP A 131 4.81 -1.20 11.19
C TRP A 131 4.76 -2.55 10.46
N ASN A 132 5.93 -2.99 10.00
CA ASN A 132 6.07 -4.26 9.31
C ASN A 132 7.38 -4.96 9.76
N PRO A 133 7.31 -5.71 10.88
CA PRO A 133 8.48 -6.34 11.50
C PRO A 133 9.19 -7.39 10.67
N VAL A 134 8.60 -7.84 9.56
CA VAL A 134 9.23 -8.81 8.65
C VAL A 134 9.89 -8.15 7.44
N SER A 135 9.54 -6.89 7.12
CA SER A 135 10.04 -6.22 5.91
C SER A 135 10.87 -4.96 6.18
N HIS A 136 10.49 -4.12 7.13
CA HIS A 136 11.11 -2.80 7.33
C HIS A 136 12.51 -2.93 7.95
N GLN A 137 13.51 -2.30 7.34
CA GLN A 137 14.92 -2.33 7.80
C GLN A 137 15.40 -1.00 8.34
N TYR A 138 15.05 0.09 7.65
CA TYR A 138 15.60 1.42 7.90
C TYR A 138 14.57 2.48 7.55
N SER A 139 14.61 3.58 8.31
CA SER A 139 13.89 4.81 7.98
C SER A 139 14.72 6.01 8.42
N TRP A 140 14.79 6.99 7.54
CA TRP A 140 15.22 8.35 7.80
C TRP A 140 14.30 9.32 7.04
N ARG A 141 14.35 10.61 7.36
CA ARG A 141 13.56 11.61 6.66
C ARG A 141 14.31 12.93 6.54
N GLU A 142 13.96 13.70 5.51
CA GLU A 142 14.36 15.10 5.34
C GLU A 142 13.12 16.02 5.41
N PRO A 143 13.13 17.08 6.22
CA PRO A 143 14.13 17.39 7.24
C PRO A 143 14.10 16.42 8.42
N GLN A 144 15.28 16.08 8.92
CA GLN A 144 15.42 15.17 10.06
C GLN A 144 14.69 15.70 11.30
N SER A 145 14.75 17.00 11.56
CA SER A 145 14.08 17.67 12.67
C SER A 145 13.13 18.74 12.17
N ARG A 146 11.97 18.88 12.82
CA ARG A 146 10.97 19.89 12.51
C ARG A 146 10.31 20.37 13.79
N ASN A 147 10.04 21.67 13.90
CA ASN A 147 9.24 22.18 14.99
C ASN A 147 7.75 21.83 14.75
N TRP A 148 7.19 21.02 15.63
CA TRP A 148 5.78 20.59 15.55
C TRP A 148 4.82 21.45 16.37
N THR A 149 5.32 22.50 17.04
CA THR A 149 4.50 23.38 17.87
C THR A 149 3.40 24.02 17.03
N GLY A 150 2.14 23.79 17.40
CA GLY A 150 0.97 24.32 16.70
C GLY A 150 0.62 23.63 15.38
N LEU A 151 1.39 22.63 14.93
CA LEU A 151 1.10 21.87 13.72
C LEU A 151 0.10 20.75 13.98
N SER A 152 -0.86 20.58 13.05
CA SER A 152 -1.68 19.37 12.97
C SER A 152 -0.80 18.12 12.76
N TYR A 153 -1.33 16.91 12.89
CA TYR A 153 -0.52 15.72 12.60
C TYR A 153 -0.15 15.60 11.12
N GLN A 154 -1.07 15.99 10.22
CA GLN A 154 -0.84 16.03 8.77
C GLN A 154 0.33 16.98 8.42
N ASP A 155 0.30 18.20 8.94
CA ASP A 155 1.32 19.22 8.70
C ASP A 155 2.74 18.80 9.15
N ARG A 156 2.86 17.78 10.01
CA ARG A 156 4.16 17.32 10.52
C ARG A 156 4.93 16.45 9.52
N TYR A 157 4.24 15.80 8.58
CA TYR A 157 4.86 14.94 7.57
C TYR A 157 4.71 15.47 6.15
N ILE A 158 3.74 16.33 5.87
CA ILE A 158 3.64 17.00 4.56
C ILE A 158 4.89 17.84 4.28
N ASN A 159 5.37 17.80 3.03
CA ASN A 159 6.62 18.41 2.58
C ASN A 159 7.87 17.84 3.28
N THR A 160 7.81 16.57 3.67
CA THR A 160 8.99 15.79 4.06
C THR A 160 9.23 14.65 3.08
N THR A 161 10.48 14.24 2.91
CA THR A 161 10.84 13.03 2.15
C THR A 161 11.29 11.95 3.12
N SER A 162 10.67 10.78 3.07
CA SER A 162 11.12 9.59 3.79
C SER A 162 12.02 8.74 2.90
N TYR A 163 13.10 8.25 3.50
CA TYR A 163 14.07 7.35 2.89
C TYR A 163 14.07 6.04 3.65
N VAL A 164 13.61 4.98 3.00
CA VAL A 164 13.41 3.69 3.66
C VAL A 164 14.14 2.57 2.93
N ASP A 165 14.65 1.63 3.72
CA ASP A 165 15.07 0.33 3.23
C ASP A 165 14.07 -0.72 3.70
N GLU A 166 13.55 -1.52 2.77
CA GLU A 166 12.57 -2.54 3.08
C GLU A 166 12.58 -3.69 2.07
N TYR A 167 12.03 -4.82 2.49
CA TYR A 167 11.75 -5.94 1.60
C TYR A 167 10.34 -5.81 1.00
N VAL A 168 10.28 -5.74 -0.33
CA VAL A 168 9.04 -5.90 -1.09
C VAL A 168 9.14 -7.21 -1.86
N GLY A 169 8.36 -8.21 -1.44
CA GLY A 169 8.60 -9.59 -1.85
C GLY A 169 9.98 -10.06 -1.41
N SER A 170 10.73 -10.70 -2.29
CA SER A 170 12.10 -11.14 -2.00
C SER A 170 13.17 -10.07 -2.20
N ASN A 171 12.80 -8.86 -2.64
CA ASN A 171 13.75 -7.84 -3.05
C ASN A 171 13.95 -6.80 -1.94
N ALA A 172 15.21 -6.57 -1.55
CA ALA A 172 15.57 -5.41 -0.75
C ALA A 172 15.54 -4.17 -1.65
N ALA A 173 14.71 -3.20 -1.31
CA ALA A 173 14.53 -1.96 -2.06
C ALA A 173 14.88 -0.76 -1.20
N LYS A 174 15.50 0.24 -1.84
CA LYS A 174 15.60 1.61 -1.32
C LYS A 174 14.46 2.41 -1.90
N LEU A 175 13.69 3.10 -1.07
CA LEU A 175 12.60 3.96 -1.53
C LEU A 175 12.80 5.39 -1.03
N SER A 176 12.43 6.32 -1.89
CA SER A 176 12.19 7.72 -1.56
C SER A 176 10.71 8.01 -1.67
N ILE A 177 10.11 8.52 -0.59
CA ILE A 177 8.68 8.83 -0.50
C ILE A 177 8.52 10.30 -0.11
N GLY A 178 8.14 11.14 -1.07
CA GLY A 178 7.90 12.58 -0.84
C GLY A 178 6.43 12.84 -0.52
N PHE A 179 6.12 13.26 0.70
CA PHE A 179 4.74 13.52 1.10
C PHE A 179 4.29 14.92 0.67
N ILE A 180 3.16 14.99 -0.02
CA ILE A 180 2.61 16.22 -0.61
C ILE A 180 1.16 16.44 -0.20
N GLU A 181 0.70 17.69 -0.32
CA GLU A 181 -0.70 18.04 -0.07
C GLU A 181 -1.64 17.30 -1.02
N PRO A 182 -2.75 16.71 -0.54
CA PRO A 182 -3.76 16.08 -1.40
C PRO A 182 -4.28 16.98 -2.53
N GLU A 183 -4.40 18.29 -2.29
CA GLU A 183 -4.83 19.29 -3.27
C GLU A 183 -3.92 19.33 -4.50
N SER A 184 -2.64 18.98 -4.35
CA SER A 184 -1.68 18.98 -5.45
C SER A 184 -1.97 17.92 -6.53
N VAL A 185 -2.80 16.93 -6.21
CA VAL A 185 -3.29 15.88 -7.13
C VAL A 185 -4.82 15.92 -7.31
N GLY A 186 -5.43 17.06 -7.00
CA GLY A 186 -6.83 17.35 -7.33
C GLY A 186 -7.85 17.01 -6.25
N PHE A 187 -7.45 16.59 -5.05
CA PHE A 187 -8.41 16.40 -3.95
C PHE A 187 -8.95 17.74 -3.44
N ASP A 188 -10.25 17.77 -3.15
CA ASP A 188 -10.90 18.85 -2.42
C ASP A 188 -11.19 18.39 -0.99
N GLN A 189 -10.30 18.74 -0.05
CA GLN A 189 -10.43 18.33 1.35
C GLN A 189 -11.68 18.91 2.02
N SER A 190 -12.22 20.03 1.53
CA SER A 190 -13.43 20.63 2.10
C SER A 190 -14.65 19.72 2.02
N ARG A 191 -14.62 18.75 1.10
CA ARG A 191 -15.69 17.77 0.84
C ARG A 191 -15.56 16.47 1.62
N TRP A 192 -14.43 16.24 2.26
CA TRP A 192 -14.15 14.99 2.98
C TRP A 192 -15.17 14.67 4.09
N PRO A 193 -15.66 15.66 4.87
CA PRO A 193 -16.68 15.39 5.89
C PRO A 193 -17.96 14.77 5.33
N GLU A 194 -18.49 15.25 4.20
CA GLU A 194 -19.70 14.65 3.61
C GLU A 194 -19.43 13.30 2.92
N LEU A 195 -18.19 13.04 2.51
CA LEU A 195 -17.78 11.80 1.86
C LEU A 195 -17.31 10.71 2.83
N ASN A 196 -17.31 11.00 4.14
CA ASN A 196 -16.77 10.14 5.20
C ASN A 196 -15.28 9.79 5.02
N ILE A 197 -14.52 10.68 4.37
CA ILE A 197 -13.07 10.57 4.26
C ILE A 197 -12.49 11.26 5.51
N GLU A 198 -11.67 10.54 6.27
CA GLU A 198 -11.05 11.12 7.49
C GLU A 198 -9.64 11.65 7.23
N THR A 199 -8.89 11.05 6.31
CA THR A 199 -7.61 11.56 5.78
C THR A 199 -7.24 10.81 4.50
N ILE A 200 -6.39 11.41 3.67
CA ILE A 200 -5.68 10.74 2.58
C ILE A 200 -4.21 11.13 2.65
N VAL A 201 -3.33 10.17 2.91
CA VAL A 201 -1.89 10.36 2.82
C VAL A 201 -1.49 10.22 1.35
N VAL A 202 -0.78 11.21 0.78
CA VAL A 202 -0.30 11.19 -0.60
C VAL A 202 1.24 11.25 -0.60
N GLY A 203 1.87 10.27 -1.24
CA GLY A 203 3.31 10.18 -1.39
C GLY A 203 3.72 10.05 -2.85
N GLN A 204 4.74 10.76 -3.28
CA GLN A 204 5.46 10.50 -4.54
C GLN A 204 6.51 9.41 -4.27
N VAL A 205 6.59 8.38 -5.10
CA VAL A 205 7.39 7.17 -4.79
C VAL A 205 8.44 6.93 -5.86
N LEU A 206 9.71 6.85 -5.47
CA LEU A 206 10.81 6.41 -6.34
C LEU A 206 11.52 5.21 -5.72
N ILE A 207 11.80 4.19 -6.53
CA ILE A 207 12.36 2.91 -6.12
C ILE A 207 13.76 2.74 -6.71
N GLY A 208 14.68 2.23 -5.91
CA GLY A 208 16.01 1.79 -6.35
C GLY A 208 17.16 2.63 -5.78
N ASN A 209 16.95 3.92 -5.51
CA ASN A 209 17.94 4.80 -4.88
C ASN A 209 17.26 5.89 -4.05
N TYR A 210 18.02 6.46 -3.11
CA TYR A 210 17.61 7.66 -2.38
C TYR A 210 17.79 8.90 -3.24
N THR A 211 16.69 9.60 -3.51
CA THR A 211 16.68 10.91 -4.17
C THR A 211 15.56 11.80 -3.60
N GLU A 212 15.81 13.10 -3.59
CA GLU A 212 14.81 14.15 -3.32
C GLU A 212 14.45 14.94 -4.58
N THR A 213 15.17 14.70 -5.68
CA THR A 213 15.02 15.46 -6.92
C THR A 213 14.50 14.56 -8.04
N ALA A 214 13.78 15.16 -8.99
CA ALA A 214 13.26 14.50 -10.18
C ALA A 214 12.20 13.40 -9.92
N TRP A 215 11.18 13.71 -9.12
CA TRP A 215 9.93 12.93 -9.10
C TRP A 215 9.39 12.76 -10.53
N ASP A 216 9.06 11.52 -10.91
CA ASP A 216 8.63 11.17 -12.27
C ASP A 216 7.21 11.69 -12.61
N ARG A 217 6.49 12.20 -11.61
CA ARG A 217 5.10 12.71 -11.71
C ARG A 217 4.08 11.67 -12.14
N GLU A 218 4.43 10.39 -12.05
CA GLU A 218 3.59 9.23 -12.38
C GLU A 218 3.50 8.24 -11.22
N SER A 219 4.55 8.14 -10.41
CA SER A 219 4.65 7.18 -9.32
C SER A 219 4.18 7.77 -8.00
N TYR A 220 3.06 7.27 -7.49
CA TYR A 220 2.43 7.73 -6.26
C TYR A 220 1.94 6.57 -5.40
N SER A 221 1.91 6.77 -4.08
CA SER A 221 1.11 6.01 -3.14
C SER A 221 0.04 6.93 -2.53
N MET A 222 -1.16 6.39 -2.34
CA MET A 222 -2.26 7.10 -1.70
C MET A 222 -2.98 6.17 -0.74
N HIS A 223 -3.19 6.61 0.49
CA HIS A 223 -3.85 5.84 1.55
C HIS A 223 -5.03 6.61 2.12
N GLN A 224 -6.24 6.23 1.75
CA GLN A 224 -7.48 6.84 2.24
C GLN A 224 -8.00 6.09 3.46
N VAL A 225 -8.18 6.80 4.57
CA VAL A 225 -8.98 6.33 5.72
C VAL A 225 -10.43 6.75 5.51
N ARG A 226 -11.34 5.77 5.37
CA ARG A 226 -12.77 6.02 5.16
C ARG A 226 -13.58 5.50 6.33
N ARG A 227 -14.46 6.33 6.89
CA ARG A 227 -15.41 5.95 7.94
C ARG A 227 -16.64 5.29 7.33
N MET A 228 -16.97 4.13 7.86
CA MET A 228 -18.11 3.32 7.44
C MET A 228 -19.37 3.68 8.26
N PRO A 229 -20.58 3.42 7.74
CA PRO A 229 -21.84 3.70 8.45
C PRO A 229 -21.96 3.03 9.83
N ASN A 230 -21.27 1.90 10.05
CA ASN A 230 -21.22 1.20 11.33
C ASN A 230 -20.24 1.82 12.35
N GLY A 231 -19.57 2.91 11.99
CA GLY A 231 -18.58 3.60 12.83
C GLY A 231 -17.16 3.03 12.74
N TYR A 232 -16.92 1.93 12.04
CA TYR A 232 -15.58 1.41 11.79
C TYR A 232 -14.89 2.12 10.62
N ARG A 233 -13.57 1.94 10.50
CA ARG A 233 -12.79 2.47 9.38
C ARG A 233 -12.24 1.35 8.51
N GLU A 234 -12.09 1.69 7.24
CA GLU A 234 -11.30 0.92 6.28
C GLU A 234 -10.20 1.81 5.70
N LEU A 235 -9.18 1.16 5.16
CA LEU A 235 -8.11 1.78 4.42
C LEU A 235 -8.21 1.35 2.96
N ARG A 236 -8.29 2.33 2.05
CA ARG A 236 -8.17 2.12 0.61
C ARG A 236 -6.81 2.65 0.18
N SER A 237 -5.91 1.74 -0.14
CA SER A 237 -4.58 2.07 -0.68
C SER A 237 -4.60 1.94 -2.20
N ARG A 238 -3.96 2.89 -2.87
CA ARG A 238 -3.67 2.84 -4.29
C ARG A 238 -2.21 3.18 -4.52
N PHE A 239 -1.58 2.48 -5.45
CA PHE A 239 -0.24 2.79 -5.92
C PHE A 239 -0.26 2.89 -7.43
N TRP A 240 0.48 3.86 -7.94
CA TRP A 240 0.88 3.98 -9.33
C TRP A 240 2.38 3.91 -9.34
N ILE A 241 2.98 2.99 -10.09
CA ILE A 241 4.44 2.90 -10.21
C ILE A 241 4.76 2.88 -11.70
N ALA A 242 5.42 3.94 -12.17
CA ALA A 242 5.72 4.15 -13.57
C ALA A 242 6.50 2.97 -14.17
N LYS A 243 6.37 2.77 -15.49
CA LYS A 243 7.08 1.70 -16.20
C LYS A 243 8.59 1.71 -15.97
N SER A 244 9.17 2.90 -15.88
CA SER A 244 10.59 3.13 -15.61
C SER A 244 11.00 2.90 -14.15
N ASN A 245 10.04 2.80 -13.22
CA ASN A 245 10.26 2.77 -11.78
C ASN A 245 9.99 1.39 -11.15
N HIS A 246 9.13 0.56 -11.76
CA HIS A 246 8.76 -0.73 -11.15
C HIS A 246 9.71 -1.90 -11.44
N GLY A 247 10.52 -1.80 -12.50
CA GLY A 247 11.44 -2.87 -12.97
C GLY A 247 10.75 -4.10 -13.56
N SER A 248 9.75 -4.67 -12.88
CA SER A 248 8.96 -5.84 -13.30
C SER A 248 7.51 -5.73 -12.84
N ALA A 249 6.59 -6.35 -13.57
CA ALA A 249 5.19 -6.47 -13.19
C ALA A 249 4.98 -7.24 -11.87
N GLN A 250 5.94 -8.10 -11.48
CA GLN A 250 5.92 -8.82 -10.21
C GLN A 250 5.81 -7.88 -9.00
N LEU A 251 6.31 -6.64 -9.12
CA LEU A 251 6.15 -5.63 -8.08
C LEU A 251 4.67 -5.39 -7.73
N GLY A 252 3.76 -5.50 -8.70
CA GLY A 252 2.33 -5.35 -8.47
C GLY A 252 1.78 -6.33 -7.43
N HIS A 253 2.21 -7.59 -7.52
CA HIS A 253 1.86 -8.60 -6.53
C HIS A 253 2.56 -8.33 -5.19
N ASP A 254 3.87 -8.12 -5.23
CA ASP A 254 4.70 -8.08 -4.03
C ASP A 254 4.39 -6.85 -3.15
N LEU A 255 4.14 -5.69 -3.78
CA LEU A 255 3.75 -4.47 -3.09
C LEU A 255 2.30 -4.54 -2.56
N ALA A 256 1.39 -5.22 -3.27
CA ALA A 256 0.04 -5.45 -2.76
C ALA A 256 0.08 -6.27 -1.45
N VAL A 257 0.86 -7.37 -1.45
CA VAL A 257 1.03 -8.23 -0.27
C VAL A 257 1.72 -7.47 0.87
N HIS A 258 2.79 -6.74 0.56
CA HIS A 258 3.49 -5.90 1.53
C HIS A 258 2.52 -4.94 2.23
N CYS A 259 1.77 -4.15 1.45
CA CYS A 259 0.82 -3.18 1.97
C CYS A 259 -0.29 -3.86 2.80
N ASN A 260 -0.80 -5.02 2.37
CA ASN A 260 -1.84 -5.71 3.15
C ASN A 260 -1.34 -6.13 4.54
N ILE A 261 -0.13 -6.71 4.63
CA ILE A 261 0.50 -7.13 5.89
C ILE A 261 0.73 -5.93 6.81
N GLU A 262 1.31 -4.87 6.26
CA GLU A 262 1.63 -3.63 6.96
C GLU A 262 0.37 -2.96 7.55
N MET A 263 -0.70 -2.86 6.76
CA MET A 263 -1.90 -2.10 7.14
C MET A 263 -2.87 -2.88 8.04
N THR A 264 -2.73 -4.20 8.14
CA THR A 264 -3.62 -5.06 8.96
C THR A 264 -2.96 -5.57 10.24
N ARG A 265 -1.74 -5.12 10.53
CA ARG A 265 -1.02 -5.51 11.76
C ARG A 265 -1.79 -5.05 13.00
N LYS A 266 -1.90 -5.95 13.98
CA LYS A 266 -2.52 -5.72 15.28
C LYS A 266 -1.48 -5.67 16.39
#